data_AF-A0A525IZ66-F1
#
_entry.id   AF-A0A525IZ66-F1
#
_cell.length_a   1.000
_cell.length_b   1.000
_cell.length_c   1.000
_cell.angle_alpha   90.00
_cell.angle_beta   90.00
_cell.angle_gamma   90.00
#
_symmetry.space_group_name_H-M   'P 1'
#
loop_
_entity.id
_entity.type
_entity.pdbx_description
1 polymer ?
#
loop_
_entity_poly.entity_id
_entity_poly.type
_entity_poly.pdbx_seq_one_letter_code
_entity_poly.pdbx_strand_id
1 'polypeptide(L)'
;MSEAPAARLSRSGSDDEGFKRELVQLIPHLRAFARTLCGDPTAADDLAQDAMMKAWDARASFQMGTNMKAWTFMILRNQFYSEKRRSWRQSQLDQEAAERTLVAVDDPEAPVA
;
A
#
# COMPACT_ATOMS: atom_id res chain seq x y z
N MET A 1 -14.91 33.42 5.61
CA MET A 1 -13.62 33.63 6.31
C MET A 1 -13.92 33.54 7.79
N SER A 2 -13.45 32.60 8.61
CA SER A 2 -12.30 31.70 8.56
C SER A 2 -12.71 30.47 9.38
N GLU A 3 -12.73 29.29 8.78
CA GLU A 3 -12.92 28.05 9.54
C GLU A 3 -11.61 27.80 10.31
N ALA A 4 -11.69 27.68 11.64
CA ALA A 4 -10.54 27.46 12.49
C ALA A 4 -9.84 26.14 12.11
N PRO A 5 -8.50 26.06 12.09
CA PRO A 5 -7.84 24.78 11.90
C PRO A 5 -8.19 23.89 13.11
N ALA A 6 -8.90 22.80 12.84
CA ALA A 6 -9.15 21.74 13.81
C ALA A 6 -7.81 21.41 14.48
N ALA A 7 -7.70 21.76 15.76
CA ALA A 7 -6.56 21.41 16.58
C ALA A 7 -6.32 19.92 16.39
N ARG A 8 -5.19 19.56 15.78
CA ARG A 8 -4.70 18.18 15.77
C ARG A 8 -4.59 17.80 17.24
N LEU A 9 -5.57 17.07 17.75
CA LEU A 9 -5.59 16.59 19.12
C LEU A 9 -4.25 15.92 19.36
N SER A 10 -3.41 16.53 20.19
CA SER A 10 -2.16 15.96 20.63
C SER A 10 -2.52 14.68 21.39
N ARG A 11 -2.52 13.54 20.69
CA ARG A 11 -2.68 12.23 21.35
C ARG A 11 -1.70 12.16 22.51
N SER A 12 -2.17 11.68 23.66
CA SER A 12 -1.27 11.49 24.80
C SER A 12 -0.31 10.35 24.46
N GLY A 13 0.91 10.36 25.01
CA GLY A 13 1.86 9.25 24.83
C GLY A 13 1.29 7.89 25.24
N SER A 14 0.32 7.86 26.16
CA SER A 14 -0.39 6.65 26.58
C SER A 14 -1.27 6.07 25.47
N ASP A 15 -1.92 6.92 24.66
CA ASP A 15 -2.79 6.48 23.56
C ASP A 15 -1.98 5.87 22.41
N ASP A 16 -0.80 6.43 22.13
CA ASP A 16 0.10 5.91 21.11
C ASP A 16 0.71 4.56 21.53
N GLU A 17 1.04 4.37 22.81
CA GLU A 17 1.48 3.06 23.32
C GLU A 17 0.35 2.03 23.32
N GLY A 18 -0.90 2.42 23.63
CA GLY A 18 -2.07 1.57 23.50
C GLY A 18 -2.30 1.12 22.06
N PHE A 19 -2.30 2.08 21.13
CA PHE A 19 -2.42 1.84 19.70
C PHE A 19 -1.33 0.87 19.20
N LYS A 20 -0.06 1.11 19.58
CA LYS A 20 1.07 0.26 19.20
C LYS A 20 0.86 -1.18 19.64
N ARG A 21 0.44 -1.40 20.89
CA ARG A 21 0.18 -2.75 21.42
C ARG A 21 -0.91 -3.47 20.64
N GLU A 22 -2.05 -2.81 20.41
CA GLU A 22 -3.15 -3.39 19.63
C GLU A 22 -2.73 -3.71 18.20
N LEU A 23 -2.00 -2.79 17.55
CA LEU A 23 -1.55 -2.96 16.18
C LEU A 23 -0.56 -4.14 16.04
N VAL A 24 0.40 -4.28 16.96
CA VAL A 24 1.37 -5.40 16.97
C VAL A 24 0.68 -6.75 17.12
N GLN A 25 -0.40 -6.83 17.91
CA GLN A 25 -1.18 -8.07 18.06
C GLN A 25 -1.88 -8.51 16.76
N LEU A 26 -2.04 -7.61 15.79
CA LEU A 26 -2.66 -7.92 14.50
C LEU A 26 -1.68 -8.49 13.47
N ILE A 27 -0.36 -8.43 13.68
CA ILE A 27 0.66 -8.93 12.75
C ILE A 27 0.36 -10.34 12.21
N PRO A 28 0.12 -11.38 13.05
CA PRO A 28 -0.14 -12.72 12.53
C PRO A 28 -1.41 -12.79 11.66
N HIS A 29 -2.43 -11.99 12.00
CA HIS A 29 -3.69 -11.93 11.25
C HIS A 29 -3.52 -11.23 9.90
N LEU A 30 -2.80 -10.11 9.87
CA LEU A 30 -2.52 -9.36 8.65
C LEU A 30 -1.68 -10.19 7.68
N ARG A 31 -0.63 -10.86 8.18
CA ARG A 31 0.18 -11.78 7.37
C ARG A 31 -0.64 -12.95 6.82
N ALA A 32 -1.49 -13.56 7.65
CA ALA A 32 -2.36 -14.65 7.20
C ALA A 32 -3.30 -14.21 6.08
N PHE A 33 -3.91 -13.02 6.22
CA PHE A 33 -4.79 -12.48 5.19
C PHE A 33 -4.02 -12.05 3.93
N ALA A 34 -2.87 -11.39 4.08
CA ALA A 34 -2.01 -11.00 2.96
C ALA A 34 -1.56 -12.21 2.13
N ARG A 35 -1.26 -13.36 2.77
CA ARG A 35 -0.95 -14.61 2.05
C ARG A 35 -2.09 -15.06 1.14
N THR A 36 -3.34 -14.88 1.54
CA THR A 36 -4.50 -15.23 0.70
C THR A 36 -4.68 -14.28 -0.50
N LEU A 37 -4.11 -13.07 -0.42
CA LEU A 37 -4.21 -12.06 -1.49
C LEU A 37 -3.02 -12.15 -2.47
N CYS A 38 -1.81 -12.29 -1.95
CA CYS A 38 -0.58 -12.25 -2.74
C CYS A 38 -0.22 -13.61 -3.34
N GLY A 39 -0.53 -14.72 -2.68
CA GLY A 39 -0.11 -16.06 -3.09
C GLY A 39 1.40 -16.35 -2.90
N ASP A 40 2.20 -15.33 -2.60
CA ASP A 40 3.63 -15.40 -2.28
C ASP A 40 3.90 -14.95 -0.83
N PRO A 41 4.68 -15.70 -0.03
CA PRO A 41 4.98 -15.34 1.36
C PRO A 41 5.74 -14.01 1.52
N THR A 42 6.69 -13.70 0.62
CA THR A 42 7.51 -12.49 0.72
C THR A 42 6.66 -11.25 0.46
N ALA A 43 5.93 -11.24 -0.65
CA ALA A 43 4.99 -10.18 -0.99
C ALA A 43 3.89 -10.01 0.06
N ALA A 44 3.47 -11.10 0.72
CA ALA A 44 2.51 -11.02 1.81
C ALA A 44 3.09 -10.34 3.07
N ASP A 45 4.35 -10.64 3.41
CA ASP A 45 5.03 -10.00 4.54
C ASP A 45 5.30 -8.52 4.27
N ASP A 46 5.67 -8.16 3.04
CA ASP A 46 5.86 -6.76 2.62
C ASP A 46 4.55 -5.98 2.68
N LEU A 47 3.47 -6.52 2.11
CA LEU A 47 2.14 -5.91 2.16
C LEU A 47 1.66 -5.69 3.60
N ALA A 48 1.91 -6.66 4.49
CA ALA A 48 1.55 -6.54 5.89
C ALA A 48 2.37 -5.45 6.61
N GLN A 49 3.68 -5.36 6.33
CA GLN A 49 4.55 -4.33 6.90
C GLN A 49 4.14 -2.93 6.48
N ASP A 50 3.89 -2.72 5.20
CA ASP A 50 3.47 -1.40 4.70
C ASP A 50 2.09 -0.99 5.25
N ALA A 51 1.16 -1.94 5.37
CA ALA A 51 -0.13 -1.67 5.97
C ALA A 51 0.00 -1.22 7.44
N MET A 52 0.93 -1.84 8.19
CA MET A 52 1.24 -1.44 9.57
C MET A 52 1.87 -0.05 9.64
N MET A 53 2.76 0.28 8.70
CA MET A 53 3.38 1.61 8.62
C MET A 53 2.34 2.69 8.33
N LYS A 54 1.46 2.46 7.35
CA LYS A 54 0.34 3.36 7.03
C LYS A 54 -0.65 3.47 8.18
N ALA A 55 -0.93 2.39 8.89
CA ALA A 55 -1.76 2.42 10.08
C ALA A 55 -1.13 3.29 11.18
N TRP A 56 0.19 3.18 11.38
CA TRP A 56 0.92 4.02 12.33
C TRP A 56 0.90 5.51 11.95
N ASP A 57 1.07 5.82 10.66
CA ASP A 57 1.00 7.20 10.16
C ASP A 57 -0.42 7.77 10.28
N ALA A 58 -1.43 6.95 10.00
CA ALA A 58 -2.84 7.32 10.09
C ALA A 58 -3.43 7.21 11.51
N ARG A 59 -2.63 6.87 12.53
CA ARG A 59 -3.12 6.58 13.89
C ARG A 59 -3.90 7.74 14.50
N ALA A 60 -3.58 8.98 14.13
CA ALA A 60 -4.29 10.16 14.61
C ALA A 60 -5.76 10.22 14.13
N SER A 61 -6.09 9.57 13.00
CA SER A 61 -7.47 9.44 12.51
C SER A 61 -8.24 8.26 13.12
N PHE A 62 -7.56 7.38 13.85
CA PHE A 62 -8.19 6.22 14.46
C PHE A 62 -8.74 6.56 15.84
N GLN A 63 -10.02 6.26 16.05
CA GLN A 63 -10.69 6.43 17.33
C GLN A 63 -10.46 5.18 18.21
N MET A 64 -9.80 5.36 19.35
CA MET A 64 -9.59 4.32 20.37
C MET A 64 -10.93 3.69 20.81
N GLY A 65 -10.93 2.38 21.08
CA GLY A 65 -12.13 1.62 21.45
C GLY A 65 -13.02 1.20 20.28
N THR A 66 -12.72 1.64 19.05
CA THR A 66 -13.34 1.08 17.83
C THR A 66 -12.58 -0.16 17.33
N ASN A 67 -13.04 -0.78 16.24
CA ASN A 67 -12.48 -2.03 15.76
C ASN A 67 -11.16 -1.83 14.98
N MET A 68 -10.02 -1.88 15.70
CA MET A 68 -8.67 -1.80 15.13
C MET A 68 -8.43 -2.82 14.01
N LYS A 69 -8.93 -4.05 14.19
CA LYS A 69 -8.75 -5.13 13.21
C LYS A 69 -9.41 -4.77 11.89
N ALA A 70 -10.69 -4.38 11.92
CA ALA A 70 -11.42 -4.00 10.71
C ALA A 70 -10.78 -2.79 10.01
N TRP A 71 -10.39 -1.77 10.78
CA TRP A 71 -9.75 -0.57 10.25
C TRP A 71 -8.40 -0.87 9.59
N THR A 72 -7.55 -1.67 10.23
CA THR A 72 -6.23 -2.04 9.67
C THR A 72 -6.36 -2.95 8.45
N PHE A 73 -7.33 -3.87 8.44
CA PHE A 73 -7.61 -4.70 7.27
C PHE A 73 -8.11 -3.88 6.07
N MET A 74 -8.85 -2.79 6.31
CA MET A 74 -9.26 -1.86 5.26
C MET A 74 -8.04 -1.17 4.63
N ILE A 75 -7.06 -0.74 5.45
CA ILE A 75 -5.80 -0.15 4.96
C ILE A 75 -5.05 -1.16 4.09
N LEU A 76 -4.86 -2.39 4.57
CA LEU A 76 -4.19 -3.47 3.85
C LEU A 76 -4.88 -3.75 2.49
N ARG A 77 -6.21 -3.89 2.50
CA ARG A 77 -7.00 -4.10 1.29
C ARG A 77 -6.81 -2.97 0.29
N ASN A 78 -6.93 -1.72 0.74
CA ASN A 78 -6.79 -0.54 -0.11
C ASN A 78 -5.39 -0.45 -0.74
N GLN A 79 -4.36 -0.81 0.03
CA GLN A 79 -3.00 -0.89 -0.47
C GLN A 79 -2.87 -1.94 -1.58
N PHE A 80 -3.29 -3.19 -1.32
CA PHE A 80 -3.19 -4.29 -2.27
C PHE A 80 -3.85 -3.95 -3.62
N TYR A 81 -5.08 -3.43 -3.60
CA TYR A 81 -5.75 -3.05 -4.85
C TYR A 81 -5.12 -1.83 -5.52
N SER A 82 -4.49 -0.93 -4.78
CA SER A 82 -3.79 0.22 -5.36
C SER A 82 -2.52 -0.21 -6.09
N GLU A 83 -1.76 -1.14 -5.51
CA GLU A 83 -0.60 -1.77 -6.15
C GLU A 83 -1.00 -2.58 -7.37
N LYS A 84 -2.02 -3.43 -7.25
CA LYS A 84 -2.51 -4.23 -8.37
C LYS A 84 -2.99 -3.37 -9.55
N ARG A 85 -3.70 -2.27 -9.28
CA ARG A 85 -4.09 -1.29 -10.32
C ARG A 85 -2.88 -0.59 -10.94
N ARG A 86 -1.84 -0.27 -10.16
CA ARG A 86 -0.61 0.35 -10.67
C ARG A 86 0.15 -0.63 -11.57
N SER A 87 0.34 -1.86 -11.12
CA SER A 87 0.97 -2.94 -11.89
C SER A 87 0.24 -3.20 -13.20
N TRP A 88 -1.09 -3.25 -13.20
CA TRP A 88 -1.86 -3.43 -14.44
C TRP A 88 -1.69 -2.26 -15.43
N ARG A 89 -1.70 -1.01 -14.96
CA ARG A 89 -1.44 0.15 -15.83
C ARG A 89 -0.01 0.15 -16.38
N GLN A 90 0.96 -0.21 -15.55
CA GLN A 90 2.35 -0.29 -16.00
C GLN A 90 2.53 -1.41 -17.02
N SER A 91 1.93 -2.58 -16.81
CA SER A 91 1.93 -3.67 -17.80
C SER A 91 1.26 -3.31 -19.12
N GLN A 92 0.17 -2.52 -19.12
CA GLN A 92 -0.43 -2.01 -20.36
C GLN A 92 0.49 -1.04 -21.10
N LEU A 93 1.17 -0.15 -20.37
CA LEU A 93 2.11 0.81 -20.96
C LEU A 93 3.39 0.12 -21.45
N ASP A 94 3.85 -0.91 -20.74
CA ASP A 94 5.05 -1.67 -21.09
C ASP A 94 4.83 -2.55 -22.33
N GLN A 95 3.60 -3.00 -22.62
CA GLN A 95 3.33 -3.76 -23.84
C GLN A 95 3.44 -2.90 -25.10
N GLU A 96 2.80 -1.73 -25.15
CA GLU A 96 2.89 -0.81 -26.31
C GLU A 96 4.30 -0.17 -26.44
N ALA A 97 4.99 0.09 -25.33
CA ALA A 97 6.35 0.64 -25.33
C ALA A 97 7.41 -0.41 -25.73
N ALA A 98 7.26 -1.67 -25.30
CA ALA A 98 8.10 -2.77 -25.75
C ALA A 98 7.88 -3.07 -27.24
N GLU A 99 6.62 -3.06 -27.71
CA GLU A 99 6.28 -3.23 -29.14
C GLU A 99 6.92 -2.12 -30.00
N ARG A 100 6.87 -0.85 -29.57
CA ARG A 100 7.55 0.26 -30.26
C ARG A 100 9.08 0.15 -30.28
N THR A 101 9.67 -0.38 -29.22
CA THR A 101 11.12 -0.56 -29.12
C THR A 101 11.59 -1.73 -30.00
N LEU A 102 10.77 -2.78 -30.14
CA LEU A 102 11.06 -3.94 -30.99
C LEU A 102 10.94 -3.62 -32.49
N VAL A 103 9.95 -2.83 -32.92
CA VAL A 103 9.78 -2.46 -34.34
C VAL A 103 10.91 -1.54 -34.85
N ALA A 104 11.54 -0.75 -33.98
CA ALA A 104 12.61 0.17 -34.38
C ALA A 104 13.98 -0.51 -34.64
N VAL A 105 14.13 -1.79 -34.30
CA VAL A 105 15.38 -2.55 -34.49
C VAL A 105 15.44 -3.30 -35.83
N ASP A 106 14.33 -3.43 -36.54
CA ASP A 106 14.21 -4.24 -37.78
C ASP A 106 14.30 -3.43 -39.09
N ASP A 107 14.94 -2.24 -39.12
CA ASP A 107 15.32 -1.58 -40.37
C ASP A 107 16.85 -1.62 -40.61
N PRO A 108 17.39 -2.74 -41.15
CA PRO A 108 18.81 -2.86 -41.49
C PRO A 108 19.20 -2.32 -42.87
N GLU A 109 18.33 -1.64 -43.64
CA GLU A 109 18.72 -1.05 -44.94
C GLU A 109 18.80 0.48 -44.92
N ALA A 110 19.75 1.00 -44.14
CA ALA A 110 20.37 2.28 -44.48
C ALA A 110 21.54 2.00 -45.45
N PRO A 111 21.47 2.40 -46.74
CA PRO A 111 22.61 2.23 -47.63
C PRO A 111 23.74 3.13 -47.16
N VAL A 112 24.88 2.52 -46.82
CA VAL A 112 26.14 3.23 -46.65
C VAL A 112 26.63 3.59 -48.06
N ALA A 113 26.44 4.84 -48.44
CA ALA A 113 27.09 5.46 -49.60
C ALA A 113 27.30 6.96 -49.35
#